data_AF-A0A498IET6-F1
#
_entry.id   AF-A0A498IET6-F1
#
_cell.length_a   1.000
_cell.length_b   1.000
_cell.length_c   1.000
_cell.angle_alpha   90.00
_cell.angle_beta   90.00
_cell.angle_gamma   90.00
#
_symmetry.space_group_name_H-M   'P 1'
#
loop_
_entity.id
_entity.type
_entity.pdbx_description
1 polymer ?
#
loop_
_entity_poly.entity_id
_entity_poly.type
_entity_poly.pdbx_seq_one_letter_code
_entity_poly.pdbx_strand_id
1 'polypeptide(L)'
;MASHTPNLECRMYEARYPDVDMAVMIQVKNIADMGTYVSLLEYNNIEGTIIFFELSCRQIRSVSSLIKVGCIEPVMVLKVDKEKGYIDLSKRRVSDEDIQACEERYNKSKLHG
;
A
#
# COMPACT_ATOMS: atom_id res chain seq x y z
N MET A 1 28.42 3.61 17.79
CA MET A 1 27.23 2.73 17.89
C MET A 1 26.40 2.95 16.64
N ALA A 2 26.76 2.30 15.54
CA ALA A 2 25.96 2.35 14.31
C ALA A 2 24.91 1.26 14.44
N SER A 3 23.67 1.65 14.74
CA SER A 3 22.50 0.79 14.63
C SER A 3 22.39 0.37 13.17
N HIS A 4 22.93 -0.80 12.84
CA HIS A 4 22.62 -1.52 11.62
C HIS A 4 21.12 -1.82 11.65
N THR A 5 20.33 -0.94 11.04
CA THR A 5 19.00 -1.33 10.55
C THR A 5 19.29 -2.40 9.50
N PRO A 6 18.80 -3.65 9.64
CA PRO A 6 18.96 -4.63 8.59
C PRO A 6 18.33 -4.02 7.34
N ASN A 7 19.16 -3.85 6.33
CA ASN A 7 18.78 -3.45 5.01
C ASN A 7 17.86 -4.55 4.46
N LEU A 8 16.57 -4.44 4.75
CA LEU A 8 15.51 -5.28 4.18
C LEU A 8 15.21 -4.79 2.75
N GLU A 9 16.25 -4.61 1.91
CA GLU A 9 16.08 -4.40 0.46
C GLU A 9 15.70 -5.71 -0.25
N CYS A 10 14.82 -6.50 0.36
CA CYS A 10 14.20 -7.63 -0.28
C CYS A 10 12.87 -7.15 -0.88
N ARG A 11 12.92 -6.71 -2.15
CA ARG A 11 11.70 -6.57 -2.92
C ARG A 11 11.14 -7.95 -3.20
N MET A 12 9.83 -8.08 -3.04
CA MET A 12 9.12 -9.31 -3.38
C MET A 12 9.05 -9.52 -4.90
N TYR A 13 9.23 -8.44 -5.67
CA TYR A 13 9.25 -8.41 -7.13
C TYR A 13 10.56 -7.82 -7.66
N GLU A 14 11.04 -8.32 -8.81
CA GLU A 14 12.18 -7.75 -9.51
C GLU A 14 11.87 -6.34 -10.05
N ALA A 15 10.61 -6.10 -10.44
CA ALA A 15 10.14 -4.80 -10.87
C ALA A 15 10.21 -3.76 -9.74
N ARG A 16 10.77 -2.59 -10.04
CA ARG A 16 10.88 -1.50 -9.07
C ARG A 16 9.54 -0.89 -8.70
N TYR A 17 8.59 -0.83 -9.63
CA TYR A 17 7.26 -0.26 -9.41
C TYR A 17 6.20 -1.30 -9.78
N PRO A 18 5.04 -1.30 -9.10
CA PRO A 18 3.92 -2.15 -9.50
C PRO A 18 3.34 -1.71 -10.84
N ASP A 19 2.57 -2.60 -11.45
CA ASP A 19 1.76 -2.29 -12.62
C ASP A 19 0.42 -1.65 -12.20
N VAL A 20 -0.19 -0.90 -13.12
CA VAL A 20 -1.54 -0.35 -12.94
C VAL A 20 -2.56 -1.48 -12.87
N ASP A 21 -3.62 -1.30 -12.09
CA ASP A 21 -4.67 -2.29 -11.81
C ASP A 21 -4.22 -3.48 -10.94
N MET A 22 -3.00 -3.45 -10.43
CA MET A 22 -2.47 -4.49 -9.54
C MET A 22 -2.86 -4.24 -8.09
N ALA A 23 -3.31 -5.29 -7.40
CA ALA A 23 -3.51 -5.27 -5.95
C ALA A 23 -2.18 -5.49 -5.21
N VAL A 24 -1.87 -4.59 -4.28
CA VAL A 24 -0.63 -4.56 -3.49
C VAL A 24 -0.92 -4.29 -2.01
N MET A 25 -0.10 -4.88 -1.14
CA MET A 25 -0.14 -4.66 0.30
C MET A 25 0.62 -3.41 0.69
N ILE A 26 -0.10 -2.49 1.34
CA ILE A 26 0.48 -1.25 1.85
C ILE A 26 0.43 -1.21 3.37
N GLN A 27 1.31 -0.42 3.97
CA GLN A 27 1.22 0.00 5.36
C GLN A 27 0.95 1.49 5.44
N VAL A 28 -0.02 1.88 6.24
CA VAL A 28 -0.35 3.29 6.45
C VAL A 28 0.73 3.95 7.30
N LYS A 29 1.34 5.02 6.78
CA LYS A 29 2.37 5.78 7.49
C LYS A 29 1.81 7.04 8.13
N ASN A 30 0.97 7.77 7.40
CA ASN A 30 0.44 9.04 7.85
C ASN A 30 -0.93 9.30 7.21
N ILE A 31 -1.83 9.92 7.97
CA ILE A 31 -3.15 10.31 7.49
C ILE A 31 -3.20 11.84 7.54
N ALA A 32 -3.41 12.46 6.40
CA ALA A 32 -3.53 13.91 6.24
C ALA A 32 -4.92 14.29 5.67
N ASP A 33 -5.25 15.57 5.69
CA ASP A 33 -6.54 16.08 5.17
C ASP A 33 -6.75 15.82 3.68
N MET A 34 -5.68 15.88 2.87
CA MET A 34 -5.78 15.66 1.42
C MET A 34 -5.74 14.17 1.03
N GLY A 35 -5.28 13.29 1.91
CA GLY A 35 -5.12 11.87 1.62
C GLY A 35 -4.29 11.13 2.65
N THR A 36 -4.08 9.84 2.40
CA THR A 36 -3.33 8.95 3.27
C THR A 36 -2.02 8.55 2.60
N TYR A 37 -0.90 8.83 3.28
CA TYR A 37 0.42 8.39 2.86
C TYR A 37 0.67 6.98 3.37
N VAL A 38 1.08 6.11 2.45
CA VAL A 38 1.29 4.69 2.71
C VAL A 38 2.62 4.23 2.12
N SER A 39 3.11 3.08 2.57
CA SER A 39 4.30 2.43 2.02
C SER A 39 3.95 1.06 1.46
N LEU A 40 4.35 0.78 0.22
CA LEU A 40 4.15 -0.51 -0.42
C LEU A 40 5.15 -1.53 0.13
N LEU A 41 4.66 -2.49 0.91
CA LEU A 41 5.51 -3.44 1.62
C LEU A 41 6.21 -4.42 0.67
N GLU A 42 5.57 -4.76 -0.44
CA GLU A 42 6.10 -5.69 -1.44
C GLU A 42 7.18 -5.07 -2.35
N TYR A 43 7.23 -3.74 -2.41
CA TYR A 43 8.09 -2.98 -3.32
C TYR A 43 9.11 -2.12 -2.57
N ASN A 44 9.76 -2.65 -1.54
CA ASN A 44 10.79 -1.93 -0.76
C ASN A 44 10.28 -0.65 -0.10
N ASN A 45 9.07 -0.66 0.42
CA ASN A 45 8.46 0.46 1.14
C ASN A 45 8.37 1.75 0.31
N ILE A 46 8.22 1.63 -1.02
CA ILE A 46 7.97 2.80 -1.88
C ILE A 46 6.75 3.56 -1.38
N GLU A 47 6.82 4.87 -1.42
CA GLU A 47 5.75 5.75 -0.96
C GLU A 47 4.60 5.78 -1.99
N GLY A 48 3.39 5.63 -1.47
CA GLY A 48 2.15 5.77 -2.21
C GLY A 48 1.19 6.70 -1.49
N THR A 49 0.24 7.24 -2.24
CA THR A 49 -0.80 8.12 -1.71
C THR A 49 -2.17 7.58 -2.09
N ILE A 50 -3.08 7.53 -1.12
CA ILE A 50 -4.48 7.23 -1.35
C ILE A 50 -5.26 8.54 -1.16
N ILE A 51 -5.94 8.98 -2.21
CA ILE A 51 -6.78 10.19 -2.16
C ILE A 51 -7.99 9.90 -1.25
N PHE A 52 -8.46 10.88 -0.48
CA PHE A 52 -9.63 10.71 0.39
C PHE A 52 -10.88 10.17 -0.36
N PHE A 53 -11.06 10.63 -1.59
CA PHE A 53 -12.11 10.17 -2.49
C PHE A 53 -11.91 8.74 -3.00
N GLU A 54 -10.78 8.10 -2.74
CA GLU A 54 -10.53 6.69 -3.07
C GLU A 54 -10.53 5.80 -1.82
N LEU A 55 -10.81 6.36 -0.63
CA LEU A 55 -10.87 5.63 0.64
C LEU A 55 -12.21 4.91 0.89
N SER A 56 -13.38 5.53 0.67
CA SER A 56 -14.65 4.87 1.11
C SER A 56 -15.98 4.95 0.33
N CYS A 57 -16.44 5.97 -0.38
CA CYS A 57 -17.74 6.01 -1.13
C CYS A 57 -18.96 6.18 -0.22
N ARG A 58 -18.96 5.62 0.98
CA ARG A 58 -19.94 5.93 2.03
C ARG A 58 -19.51 7.14 2.84
N GLN A 59 -20.48 7.93 3.33
CA GLN A 59 -20.24 9.09 4.19
C GLN A 59 -19.46 8.65 5.45
N ILE A 60 -18.21 9.08 5.55
CA ILE A 60 -17.30 8.65 6.62
C ILE A 60 -17.60 9.49 7.86
N ARG A 61 -18.03 8.85 8.96
CA ARG A 61 -18.22 9.54 10.25
C ARG A 61 -16.89 9.87 10.93
N SER A 62 -15.86 9.04 10.75
CA SER A 62 -14.50 9.27 11.27
C SER A 62 -13.47 8.49 10.47
N VAL A 63 -12.49 9.18 9.86
CA VAL A 63 -11.41 8.58 9.06
C VAL A 63 -10.53 7.65 9.90
N SER A 64 -10.27 8.07 11.14
CA SER A 64 -9.47 7.36 12.16
C SER A 64 -10.07 6.01 12.58
N SER A 65 -11.37 5.78 12.34
CA SER A 65 -11.99 4.48 12.58
C SER A 65 -11.85 3.53 11.38
N LEU A 66 -11.61 4.08 10.19
CA LEU A 66 -11.60 3.34 8.92
C LEU A 66 -10.18 2.96 8.51
N ILE A 67 -9.21 3.83 8.81
CA ILE A 67 -7.78 3.58 8.62
C ILE A 67 -7.01 4.10 9.84
N LYS A 68 -6.03 3.31 10.29
CA LYS A 68 -5.10 3.68 11.35
C LYS A 68 -3.68 3.61 10.83
N VAL A 69 -2.83 4.50 11.36
CA VAL A 69 -1.39 4.44 11.12
C VAL A 69 -0.85 3.10 11.62
N GLY A 70 0.00 2.47 10.81
CA GLY A 70 0.58 1.15 11.06
C GLY A 70 -0.24 -0.02 10.55
N CYS A 71 -1.52 0.17 10.18
CA CYS A 71 -2.33 -0.90 9.59
C CYS A 71 -1.83 -1.28 8.20
N ILE A 72 -1.93 -2.58 7.91
CA ILE A 72 -1.62 -3.16 6.60
C ILE A 72 -2.94 -3.47 5.91
N GLU A 73 -3.11 -2.98 4.69
CA GLU A 73 -4.34 -3.18 3.90
C GLU A 73 -3.98 -3.43 2.44
N PRO A 74 -4.75 -4.26 1.71
CA PRO A 74 -4.64 -4.39 0.27
C PRO A 74 -5.30 -3.20 -0.43
N VAL A 75 -4.62 -2.65 -1.43
CA VAL A 75 -5.11 -1.55 -2.27
C VAL A 75 -4.74 -1.78 -3.73
N MET A 76 -5.50 -1.20 -4.64
CA MET A 76 -5.25 -1.29 -6.07
C MET A 76 -4.45 -0.08 -6.56
N VAL A 77 -3.48 -0.33 -7.44
CA VAL A 77 -2.68 0.71 -8.08
C VAL A 77 -3.47 1.37 -9.21
N LEU A 78 -3.69 2.68 -9.11
CA LEU A 78 -4.37 3.45 -10.16
C LEU A 78 -3.39 4.02 -11.18
N LYS A 79 -2.29 4.57 -10.69
CA LYS A 79 -1.32 5.29 -11.52
C LYS A 79 0.06 5.22 -10.89
N VAL A 80 1.08 5.14 -11.74
CA VAL A 80 2.48 5.09 -11.35
C VAL A 80 3.24 6.13 -12.14
N ASP A 81 3.76 7.15 -11.45
CA ASP A 81 4.65 8.16 -12.02
C ASP A 81 6.09 7.79 -11.69
N LYS A 82 6.72 7.00 -12.57
CA LYS A 82 8.10 6.50 -12.40
C LYS A 82 9.16 7.61 -12.33
N GLU A 83 8.88 8.77 -12.92
CA GLU A 83 9.80 9.92 -12.91
C GLU A 83 9.81 10.63 -11.56
N LYS A 84 8.65 10.78 -10.94
CA LYS A 84 8.50 11.46 -9.64
C LYS A 84 8.54 10.50 -8.45
N GLY A 85 8.37 9.20 -8.70
CA GLY A 85 8.27 8.18 -7.68
C GLY A 85 6.92 8.14 -6.95
N TYR A 86 5.88 8.78 -7.49
CA TYR A 86 4.54 8.78 -6.89
C TYR A 86 3.70 7.62 -7.42
N ILE A 87 2.90 7.04 -6.52
CA ILE A 87 1.93 6.00 -6.84
C ILE A 87 0.59 6.42 -6.26
N ASP A 88 -0.41 6.56 -7.12
CA ASP A 88 -1.80 6.76 -6.72
C ASP A 88 -2.46 5.41 -6.51
N LEU A 89 -3.11 5.27 -5.37
CA LEU A 89 -3.68 4.02 -4.90
C LEU A 89 -5.17 4.21 -4.58
N SER A 90 -5.93 3.12 -4.65
CA SER A 90 -7.35 3.11 -4.32
C SER A 90 -7.74 1.90 -3.48
N LYS A 91 -8.50 2.18 -2.43
CA LYS A 91 -9.17 1.14 -1.65
C LYS A 91 -10.55 0.80 -2.22
N ARG A 92 -11.16 1.68 -3.01
CA ARG A 92 -12.51 1.46 -3.56
C ARG A 92 -12.55 0.52 -4.75
N ARG A 93 -11.46 0.45 -5.52
CA ARG A 93 -11.41 -0.33 -6.76
C ARG A 93 -10.94 -1.77 -6.58
N VAL A 94 -10.44 -2.12 -5.40
CA VAL A 94 -10.02 -3.49 -5.12
C VAL A 94 -11.25 -4.37 -4.91
N SER A 95 -11.35 -5.44 -5.70
CA SER A 95 -12.43 -6.42 -5.57
C SER A 95 -12.13 -7.39 -4.42
N ASP A 96 -13.15 -8.04 -3.85
CA ASP A 96 -12.97 -9.06 -2.80
C ASP A 96 -12.01 -10.19 -3.25
N GLU A 97 -12.09 -10.60 -4.52
CA GLU A 97 -11.17 -11.59 -5.10
C GLU A 97 -9.72 -11.11 -5.11
N ASP A 98 -9.48 -9.83 -5.47
CA ASP A 98 -8.15 -9.23 -5.47
C ASP A 98 -7.59 -9.05 -4.06
N ILE A 99 -8.44 -8.68 -3.10
CA ILE A 99 -8.08 -8.61 -1.67
C ILE A 99 -7.55 -9.97 -1.24
N GLN A 100 -8.34 -11.04 -1.43
CA GLN A 100 -7.98 -12.39 -1.01
C GLN A 100 -6.71 -12.88 -1.72
N ALA A 101 -6.59 -12.65 -3.03
CA ALA A 101 -5.41 -13.04 -3.80
C ALA A 101 -4.15 -12.28 -3.36
N CYS A 102 -4.28 -10.99 -3.04
CA CYS A 102 -3.18 -10.15 -2.56
C CYS A 102 -2.74 -10.59 -1.16
N GLU A 103 -3.68 -10.80 -0.24
CA GLU A 103 -3.41 -11.28 1.12
C GLU A 103 -2.75 -12.65 1.12
N GLU A 104 -3.26 -13.59 0.33
CA GLU A 104 -2.68 -14.93 0.21
C GLU A 104 -1.24 -14.87 -0.29
N ARG A 105 -1.00 -14.07 -1.34
CA ARG A 105 0.34 -13.89 -1.91
C ARG A 105 1.31 -13.29 -0.89
N TYR A 106 0.88 -12.24 -0.21
CA TYR A 106 1.67 -11.58 0.83
C TYR A 106 2.00 -12.52 1.99
N ASN A 107 1.02 -13.31 2.44
CA ASN A 107 1.21 -14.27 3.53
C ASN A 107 2.17 -15.39 3.13
N LYS A 108 2.09 -15.92 1.90
CA LYS A 108 3.03 -16.93 1.38
C LYS A 108 4.48 -16.45 1.39
N SER A 109 4.71 -15.18 1.05
CA SER A 109 6.05 -14.59 1.06
C SER A 109 6.56 -14.24 2.46
N LYS A 110 5.67 -13.85 3.38
CA LYS A 110 6.01 -13.66 4.80
C LYS A 110 6.41 -14.96 5.49
N LEU A 111 5.77 -16.08 5.13
CA LEU A 111 6.02 -17.39 5.76
C LEU A 111 7.33 -18.06 5.35
N HIS A 112 7.99 -17.59 4.27
CA HIS A 112 9.28 -18.14 3.80
C HIS A 112 10.50 -17.32 4.26
N GLY A 113 10.32 -16.37 5.18
CA GLY A 113 11.41 -15.57 5.77
C GLY A 113 11.90 -16.10 7.11
#